data_AF-A0A0F2RFR3-F1
#
_entry.id   AF-A0A0F2RFR3-F1
#
_cell.length_a   1.000
_cell.length_b   1.000
_cell.length_c   1.000
_cell.angle_alpha   90.00
_cell.angle_beta   90.00
_cell.angle_gamma   90.00
#
_symmetry.space_group_name_H-M   'P 1'
#
loop_
_entity.id
_entity.type
_entity.pdbx_description
1 polymer ?
#
loop_
_entity_poly.entity_id
_entity_poly.type
_entity_poly.pdbx_seq_one_letter_code
_entity_poly.pdbx_strand_id
1 'polypeptide(L)'
;MIRALTVLAALITFAAAVAAGVLLGIVLAPPLPSGVTLDMPEVKVVRDAPRPIGAAITVDGIDVAAAAAVTVDSIAVREAGTLEAWRLDTAESGVVSHISIAGPQPLPLDARPLTDHDILLAVGWVGEPLLGVPFRRVVFSLCDRVVGAAEAGEERPDVTRHVHPNLTTPGWSARLAVAHLPRCDAP
;
A
#
# COMPACT_ATOMS: atom_id res chain seq x y z
N MET A 1 -27.69 45.77 -13.79
CA MET A 1 -26.78 44.72 -14.31
C MET A 1 -25.47 44.81 -13.55
N ILE A 2 -25.02 43.66 -13.05
CA ILE A 2 -24.08 43.49 -11.95
C ILE A 2 -22.66 43.30 -12.52
N ARG A 3 -21.68 44.11 -12.07
CA ARG A 3 -20.48 43.67 -11.34
C ARG A 3 -19.49 44.82 -11.21
N ALA A 4 -19.30 45.21 -9.96
CA ALA A 4 -18.39 46.25 -9.50
C ALA A 4 -16.95 45.73 -9.48
N LEU A 5 -16.06 46.56 -10.01
CA LEU A 5 -14.68 46.76 -9.58
C LEU A 5 -14.61 46.88 -8.05
N THR A 6 -13.70 46.19 -7.36
CA THR A 6 -12.71 46.85 -6.47
C THR A 6 -11.71 45.88 -5.86
N VAL A 7 -10.46 46.33 -5.92
CA VAL A 7 -9.26 45.82 -5.27
C VAL A 7 -9.15 46.46 -3.88
N LEU A 8 -8.65 45.67 -2.90
CA LEU A 8 -8.09 46.06 -1.59
C LEU A 8 -9.00 46.76 -0.54
N ALA A 9 -9.29 46.05 0.56
CA ALA A 9 -9.24 46.61 1.91
C ALA A 9 -9.07 45.47 2.94
N ALA A 10 -8.07 45.63 3.80
CA ALA A 10 -7.71 44.77 4.93
C ALA A 10 -8.68 44.92 6.12
N LEU A 11 -8.67 43.94 7.04
CA LEU A 11 -8.86 43.99 8.52
C LEU A 11 -9.50 42.66 8.99
N ILE A 12 -8.68 41.72 9.48
CA ILE A 12 -8.47 41.45 10.92
C ILE A 12 -9.75 41.00 11.64
N THR A 13 -9.86 39.68 11.85
CA THR A 13 -10.35 39.12 13.12
C THR A 13 -9.43 38.00 13.55
N PHE A 14 -8.53 38.35 14.46
CA PHE A 14 -7.65 37.47 15.21
C PHE A 14 -8.32 37.27 16.58
N ALA A 15 -8.81 36.06 16.86
CA ALA A 15 -9.10 35.53 18.20
C ALA A 15 -9.51 34.06 18.02
N ALA A 16 -8.95 33.05 18.67
CA ALA A 16 -7.88 32.98 19.64
C ALA A 16 -7.38 31.52 19.66
N ALA A 17 -6.07 31.29 19.60
CA ALA A 17 -5.46 30.04 20.01
C ALA A 17 -4.01 30.32 20.44
N VAL A 18 -3.88 30.90 21.64
CA VAL A 18 -2.62 30.90 22.38
C VAL A 18 -2.77 29.87 23.50
N ALA A 19 -2.12 28.73 23.30
CA ALA A 19 -1.64 27.75 24.29
C ALA A 19 -1.50 26.42 23.52
N ALA A 20 -0.34 25.82 23.28
CA ALA A 20 0.93 25.90 23.96
C ALA A 20 2.04 25.83 22.91
N GLY A 21 3.15 26.52 23.19
CA GLY A 21 4.29 26.56 22.32
C GLY A 21 4.90 25.19 22.08
N VAL A 22 5.31 24.93 20.85
CA VAL A 22 6.41 24.02 20.54
C VAL A 22 7.27 24.71 19.50
N LEU A 23 8.50 25.00 19.90
CA LEU A 23 9.52 25.58 19.06
C LEU A 23 9.73 24.72 17.79
N LEU A 24 9.77 25.40 16.66
CA LEU A 24 10.22 24.86 15.38
C LEU A 24 11.73 24.55 15.48
N GLY A 25 12.08 23.29 15.68
CA GLY A 25 13.46 22.81 15.73
C GLY A 25 13.83 22.10 14.44
N ILE A 26 14.66 22.73 13.61
CA ILE A 26 15.38 22.07 12.51
C ILE A 26 16.46 21.20 13.14
N VAL A 27 16.48 19.90 12.84
CA VAL A 27 17.62 19.03 13.16
C VAL A 27 18.30 18.64 11.86
N LEU A 28 19.42 19.31 11.58
CA LEU A 28 20.40 18.88 10.57
C LEU A 28 21.16 17.67 11.13
N ALA A 29 21.00 16.50 10.50
CA ALA A 29 21.88 15.36 10.74
C ALA A 29 23.26 15.62 10.10
N PRO A 30 24.37 15.23 10.75
CA PRO A 30 25.70 15.36 10.15
C PRO A 30 25.86 14.41 8.94
N PRO A 31 26.67 14.76 7.94
CA PRO A 31 26.92 13.89 6.79
C PRO A 31 27.64 12.61 7.22
N LEU A 32 27.19 11.47 6.69
CA LEU A 32 27.83 10.18 6.88
C LEU A 32 29.27 10.19 6.31
N PRO A 33 30.24 9.52 6.98
CA PRO A 33 31.60 9.42 6.47
C PRO A 33 31.64 8.58 5.19
N SER A 34 32.24 9.13 4.14
CA SER A 34 32.52 8.42 2.90
C SER A 34 33.63 7.39 3.14
N GLY A 35 33.32 6.09 3.02
CA GLY A 35 34.36 5.06 3.11
C GLY A 35 33.94 3.65 3.53
N VAL A 36 32.65 3.31 3.59
CA VAL A 36 32.23 1.92 3.84
C VAL A 36 31.90 1.26 2.50
N THR A 37 32.88 0.55 1.93
CA THR A 37 32.62 -0.49 0.94
C THR A 37 31.99 -1.68 1.66
N LEU A 38 30.68 -1.87 1.45
CA LEU A 38 30.03 -3.13 1.79
C LEU A 38 30.48 -4.15 0.76
N ASP A 39 31.45 -4.99 1.12
CA ASP A 39 31.75 -6.21 0.38
C ASP A 39 30.55 -7.15 0.55
N MET A 40 29.68 -7.13 -0.44
CA MET A 40 28.46 -7.93 -0.46
C MET A 40 28.83 -9.27 -1.10
N PRO A 41 28.79 -10.40 -0.36
CA PRO A 41 29.05 -11.69 -0.97
C PRO A 41 28.01 -11.91 -2.07
N GLU A 42 28.48 -12.29 -3.25
CA GLU A 42 27.64 -12.66 -4.38
C GLU A 42 26.74 -13.83 -3.96
N VAL A 43 25.51 -13.51 -3.57
CA VAL A 43 24.48 -14.52 -3.33
C VAL A 43 24.12 -15.10 -4.68
N LYS A 44 24.76 -16.21 -5.03
CA LYS A 44 24.36 -17.04 -6.15
C LYS A 44 22.93 -17.51 -5.89
N VAL A 45 21.96 -16.87 -6.52
CA VAL A 45 20.57 -17.30 -6.52
C VAL A 45 20.51 -18.65 -7.22
N VAL A 46 20.61 -19.72 -6.45
CA VAL A 46 20.25 -21.07 -6.91
C VAL A 46 18.75 -21.02 -7.14
N ARG A 47 18.35 -20.83 -8.40
CA ARG A 47 16.98 -21.07 -8.83
C ARG A 47 16.77 -22.58 -8.76
N ASP A 48 16.35 -23.08 -7.61
CA ASP A 48 15.71 -24.37 -7.58
C ASP A 48 14.45 -24.26 -8.44
N ALA A 49 14.38 -25.08 -9.48
CA ALA A 49 13.13 -25.30 -10.20
C ALA A 49 12.06 -25.67 -9.16
N PRO A 50 10.81 -25.20 -9.30
CA PRO A 50 9.77 -25.56 -8.36
C PRO A 50 9.70 -27.08 -8.30
N ARG A 51 10.00 -27.67 -7.13
CA ARG A 51 9.62 -29.07 -6.91
C ARG A 51 8.11 -29.13 -7.05
N PRO A 52 7.56 -30.00 -7.91
CA PRO A 52 6.14 -30.25 -7.90
C PRO A 52 5.80 -30.88 -6.55
N ILE A 53 5.28 -30.07 -5.62
CA ILE A 53 4.52 -30.57 -4.48
C ILE A 53 3.12 -30.80 -5.04
N GLY A 54 2.95 -31.96 -5.67
CA GLY A 54 1.73 -32.27 -6.41
C GLY A 54 1.86 -33.59 -7.15
N ALA A 55 2.18 -34.66 -6.44
CA ALA A 55 1.69 -35.95 -6.89
C ALA A 55 0.17 -35.90 -6.74
N ALA A 56 -0.58 -36.24 -7.80
CA ALA A 56 -2.03 -36.38 -7.73
C ALA A 56 -2.37 -37.29 -6.54
N ILE A 57 -3.14 -36.77 -5.59
CA ILE A 57 -3.64 -37.58 -4.49
C ILE A 57 -4.90 -38.26 -5.01
N THR A 58 -4.79 -39.53 -5.36
CA THR A 58 -5.96 -40.38 -5.61
C THR A 58 -6.55 -40.78 -4.26
N VAL A 59 -7.73 -40.23 -3.95
CA VAL A 59 -8.57 -40.72 -2.85
C VAL A 59 -9.70 -41.51 -3.53
N ASP A 60 -9.77 -42.81 -3.25
CA ASP A 60 -10.80 -43.73 -3.78
C ASP A 60 -11.01 -43.67 -5.30
N GLY A 61 -9.93 -43.50 -6.08
CA GLY A 61 -9.98 -43.51 -7.54
C GLY A 61 -10.59 -42.25 -8.17
N ILE A 62 -10.77 -41.18 -7.40
CA ILE A 62 -11.14 -39.87 -7.91
C ILE A 62 -9.87 -39.04 -8.08
N ASP A 63 -9.61 -38.59 -9.31
CA ASP A 63 -8.60 -37.59 -9.60
C ASP A 63 -9.06 -36.25 -9.02
N VAL A 64 -8.64 -35.97 -7.79
CA VAL A 64 -8.82 -34.65 -7.21
C VAL A 64 -7.81 -33.74 -7.89
N ALA A 65 -8.27 -32.95 -8.87
CA ALA A 65 -7.45 -31.91 -9.48
C ALA A 65 -6.87 -31.05 -8.36
N ALA A 66 -5.54 -31.09 -8.22
CA ALA A 66 -4.84 -30.28 -7.24
C ALA A 66 -5.20 -28.82 -7.53
N ALA A 67 -5.91 -28.18 -6.61
CA ALA A 67 -6.24 -26.76 -6.72
C ALA A 67 -4.93 -26.00 -6.93
N ALA A 68 -4.84 -25.23 -8.02
CA ALA A 68 -3.66 -24.44 -8.29
C ALA A 68 -3.43 -23.46 -7.14
N ALA A 69 -2.22 -23.46 -6.57
CA ALA A 69 -1.86 -22.52 -5.52
C ALA A 69 -1.94 -21.09 -6.09
N VAL A 70 -2.74 -20.23 -5.46
CA VAL A 70 -2.86 -18.83 -5.85
C VAL A 70 -1.87 -18.00 -5.04
N THR A 71 -1.00 -17.24 -5.71
CA THR A 71 -0.08 -16.30 -5.06
C THR A 71 -0.86 -15.06 -4.63
N VAL A 72 -0.63 -14.62 -3.39
CA VAL A 72 -1.25 -13.44 -2.78
C VAL A 72 -0.19 -12.60 -2.07
N ASP A 73 -0.46 -11.30 -1.95
CA ASP A 73 0.39 -10.29 -1.32
C ASP A 73 0.09 -10.12 0.18
N SER A 74 -0.96 -10.79 0.65
CA SER A 74 -1.38 -10.78 2.05
C SER A 74 -0.61 -11.78 2.92
N ILE A 75 -0.31 -11.39 4.15
CA ILE A 75 0.36 -12.21 5.18
C ILE A 75 -0.69 -12.90 6.04
N ALA A 76 -0.52 -14.19 6.34
CA ALA A 76 -1.46 -14.93 7.17
C ALA A 76 -1.59 -14.30 8.58
N VAL A 77 -2.79 -14.30 9.16
CA VAL A 77 -3.09 -13.62 10.44
C VAL A 77 -2.12 -13.98 11.58
N ARG A 78 -1.65 -15.23 11.62
CA ARG A 78 -0.71 -15.72 12.65
C ARG A 78 0.72 -15.20 12.50
N GLU A 79 1.06 -14.75 11.29
CA GLU A 79 2.38 -14.22 10.91
C GLU A 79 2.37 -12.69 10.83
N ALA A 80 1.18 -12.08 10.83
CA ALA A 80 0.98 -10.63 10.75
C ALA A 80 1.56 -9.92 11.99
N GLY A 81 2.57 -9.07 11.76
CA GLY A 81 3.19 -8.22 12.77
C GLY A 81 2.28 -7.06 13.21
N THR A 82 2.59 -6.47 14.37
CA THR A 82 1.85 -5.33 14.92
C THR A 82 2.41 -3.99 14.42
N LEU A 83 1.57 -2.96 14.46
CA LEU A 83 1.96 -1.57 14.17
C LEU A 83 2.43 -0.79 15.40
N GLU A 84 2.51 -1.39 16.60
CA GLU A 84 2.81 -0.67 17.86
C GLU A 84 4.13 0.14 17.83
N ALA A 85 5.14 -0.38 17.13
CA ALA A 85 6.43 0.29 16.97
C ALA A 85 6.50 1.22 15.75
N TRP A 86 5.45 1.26 14.93
CA TRP A 86 5.41 2.05 13.71
C TRP A 86 4.91 3.46 14.03
N ARG A 87 5.56 4.45 13.42
CA ARG A 87 5.07 5.83 13.45
C ARG A 87 4.48 6.14 12.09
N LEU A 88 3.17 6.41 12.07
CA LEU A 88 2.48 6.87 10.88
C LEU A 88 2.85 8.34 10.61
N ASP A 89 3.20 8.62 9.36
CA ASP A 89 3.22 9.99 8.84
C ASP A 89 1.84 10.28 8.21
N THR A 90 1.33 11.49 8.39
CA THR A 90 0.04 11.93 7.85
C THR A 90 0.20 12.75 6.57
N ALA A 91 1.42 12.89 6.05
CA ALA A 91 1.65 13.49 4.74
C ALA A 91 0.90 12.70 3.65
N GLU A 92 0.34 13.42 2.68
CA GLU A 92 -0.33 12.79 1.54
C GLU A 92 0.69 11.99 0.73
N SER A 93 0.49 10.67 0.61
CA SER A 93 1.48 9.75 0.05
C SER A 93 0.92 8.79 -0.99
N GLY A 94 -0.32 8.99 -1.45
CA GLY A 94 -1.01 8.09 -2.38
C GLY A 94 -2.46 7.84 -2.02
N VAL A 95 -3.15 7.08 -2.87
CA VAL A 95 -4.57 6.73 -2.71
C VAL A 95 -4.82 5.29 -3.17
N VAL A 96 -5.64 4.56 -2.41
CA VAL A 96 -6.29 3.34 -2.89
C VAL A 96 -7.39 3.74 -3.86
N SER A 97 -7.20 3.48 -5.15
CA SER A 97 -8.14 3.91 -6.19
C SER A 97 -9.37 3.00 -6.24
N HIS A 98 -9.19 1.69 -6.07
CA HIS A 98 -10.27 0.71 -6.17
C HIS A 98 -9.95 -0.58 -5.42
N ILE A 99 -10.98 -1.22 -4.86
CA ILE A 99 -10.91 -2.57 -4.30
C ILE A 99 -12.12 -3.37 -4.83
N SER A 100 -11.88 -4.59 -5.32
CA SER A 100 -12.90 -5.52 -5.80
C SER A 100 -12.64 -6.95 -5.37
N ILE A 101 -13.65 -7.82 -5.48
CA ILE A 101 -13.48 -9.27 -5.41
C ILE A 101 -12.86 -9.72 -6.74
N ALA A 102 -11.69 -10.33 -6.68
CA ALA A 102 -10.94 -10.78 -7.84
C ALA A 102 -11.65 -11.94 -8.56
N GLY A 103 -11.48 -12.00 -9.87
CA GLY A 103 -12.04 -13.05 -10.73
C GLY A 103 -11.90 -12.67 -12.20
N PRO A 104 -12.35 -13.53 -13.13
CA PRO A 104 -12.39 -13.20 -14.56
C PRO A 104 -13.21 -11.93 -14.85
N GLN A 105 -14.21 -11.68 -14.02
CA GLN A 105 -14.98 -10.44 -13.98
C GLN A 105 -14.96 -9.95 -12.52
N PRO A 106 -14.13 -8.94 -12.20
CA PRO A 106 -14.08 -8.40 -10.85
C PRO A 106 -15.45 -7.87 -10.40
N LEU A 107 -15.83 -8.20 -9.17
CA LEU A 107 -17.10 -7.77 -8.58
C LEU A 107 -16.86 -6.68 -7.52
N PRO A 108 -17.78 -5.74 -7.33
CA PRO A 108 -17.68 -4.80 -6.22
C PRO A 108 -17.84 -5.52 -4.87
N LEU A 109 -17.28 -4.94 -3.80
CA LEU A 109 -17.24 -5.56 -2.47
C LEU A 109 -18.63 -5.78 -1.84
N ASP A 110 -19.66 -5.07 -2.30
CA ASP A 110 -21.04 -5.15 -1.85
C ASP A 110 -21.92 -6.10 -2.69
N ALA A 111 -21.37 -6.71 -3.75
CA ALA A 111 -22.12 -7.64 -4.60
C ALA A 111 -22.64 -8.86 -3.84
N ARG A 112 -21.89 -9.31 -2.82
CA ARG A 112 -22.25 -10.41 -1.92
C ARG A 112 -21.39 -10.38 -0.66
N PRO A 113 -21.78 -11.08 0.43
CA PRO A 113 -20.89 -11.30 1.56
C PRO A 113 -19.55 -11.92 1.12
N LEU A 114 -18.47 -11.42 1.71
CA LEU A 114 -17.12 -11.96 1.52
C LEU A 114 -16.98 -13.29 2.26
N THR A 115 -16.29 -14.23 1.63
CA THR A 115 -15.97 -15.56 2.17
C THR A 115 -14.46 -15.73 2.27
N ASP A 116 -14.00 -16.66 3.09
CA ASP A 116 -12.56 -16.93 3.24
C ASP A 116 -11.88 -17.43 1.95
N HIS A 117 -12.68 -17.90 0.97
CA HIS A 117 -12.20 -18.31 -0.34
C HIS A 117 -11.97 -17.16 -1.32
N ASP A 118 -12.37 -15.94 -0.95
CA ASP A 118 -12.24 -14.77 -1.81
C ASP A 118 -10.84 -14.18 -1.77
N ILE A 119 -10.46 -13.59 -2.90
CA ILE A 119 -9.26 -12.78 -3.04
C ILE A 119 -9.73 -11.38 -3.41
N LEU A 120 -9.26 -10.36 -2.71
CA LEU A 120 -9.50 -8.98 -3.04
C LEU A 120 -8.40 -8.49 -3.97
N LEU A 121 -8.76 -7.74 -5.01
CA LEU A 121 -7.84 -6.97 -5.84
C LEU A 121 -7.92 -5.51 -5.41
N ALA A 122 -6.85 -5.00 -4.80
CA ALA A 122 -6.69 -3.59 -4.49
C ALA A 122 -5.72 -2.96 -5.50
N VAL A 123 -6.03 -1.76 -5.98
CA VAL A 123 -5.17 -1.00 -6.89
C VAL A 123 -5.11 0.45 -6.45
N GLY A 124 -3.98 1.10 -6.71
CA GLY A 124 -3.79 2.48 -6.33
C GLY A 124 -2.54 3.11 -6.93
N TRP A 125 -2.14 4.21 -6.31
CA TRP A 125 -0.85 4.83 -6.56
C TRP A 125 -0.21 5.27 -5.24
N VAL A 126 1.10 5.45 -5.24
CA VAL A 126 1.87 5.86 -4.07
C VAL A 126 3.03 6.78 -4.48
N GLY A 127 3.32 7.78 -3.67
CA GLY A 127 4.38 8.76 -3.90
C GLY A 127 4.10 10.09 -3.20
N GLU A 128 5.12 10.93 -3.11
CA GLU A 128 5.01 12.27 -2.54
C GLU A 128 4.57 13.26 -3.64
N PRO A 129 3.41 13.93 -3.50
CA PRO A 129 2.81 14.72 -4.56
C PRO A 129 3.51 16.07 -4.81
N LEU A 130 4.16 16.68 -3.81
CA LEU A 130 4.74 18.02 -3.95
C LEU A 130 6.04 18.04 -4.77
N LEU A 131 6.90 17.04 -4.55
CA LEU A 131 8.21 16.88 -5.15
C LEU A 131 8.21 15.78 -6.25
N GLY A 132 7.16 14.97 -6.28
CA GLY A 132 7.03 13.84 -7.20
C GLY A 132 8.01 12.72 -6.90
N VAL A 133 8.29 12.47 -5.62
CA VAL A 133 9.19 11.39 -5.20
C VAL A 133 8.39 10.08 -5.17
N PRO A 134 8.76 9.08 -5.98
CA PRO A 134 8.04 7.81 -5.98
C PRO A 134 8.40 6.99 -4.72
N PHE A 135 7.38 6.44 -4.07
CA PHE A 135 7.58 5.39 -3.08
C PHE A 135 7.53 4.03 -3.78
N ARG A 136 8.36 3.08 -3.32
CA ARG A 136 8.49 1.76 -3.98
C ARG A 136 7.58 0.70 -3.39
N ARG A 137 7.11 0.89 -2.17
CA ARG A 137 6.38 -0.14 -1.44
C ARG A 137 5.17 0.46 -0.75
N VAL A 138 4.09 -0.31 -0.76
CA VAL A 138 2.85 -0.06 -0.03
C VAL A 138 2.70 -1.13 1.02
N VAL A 139 2.32 -0.75 2.23
CA VAL A 139 2.03 -1.66 3.33
C VAL A 139 0.56 -1.55 3.66
N PHE A 140 -0.13 -2.69 3.75
CA PHE A 140 -1.53 -2.76 4.11
C PHE A 140 -1.64 -3.10 5.59
N SER A 141 -2.55 -2.43 6.29
CA SER A 141 -2.85 -2.74 7.68
C SER A 141 -4.35 -2.79 7.95
N LEU A 142 -4.72 -3.65 8.90
CA LEU A 142 -6.09 -3.82 9.38
C LEU A 142 -6.04 -4.28 10.84
N CYS A 143 -6.90 -3.71 11.70
CA CYS A 143 -6.91 -3.95 13.15
C CYS A 143 -5.51 -3.88 13.80
N ASP A 144 -4.76 -2.79 13.55
CA ASP A 144 -3.39 -2.53 14.06
C ASP A 144 -2.33 -3.59 13.69
N ARG A 145 -2.59 -4.38 12.65
CA ARG A 145 -1.68 -5.39 12.13
C ARG A 145 -1.33 -5.15 10.68
N VAL A 146 -0.10 -5.47 10.31
CA VAL A 146 0.34 -5.50 8.91
C VAL A 146 -0.22 -6.76 8.25
N VAL A 147 -1.09 -6.59 7.26
CA VAL A 147 -1.80 -7.70 6.58
C VAL A 147 -1.25 -8.00 5.19
N GLY A 148 -0.30 -7.21 4.70
CA GLY A 148 0.34 -7.44 3.40
C GLY A 148 1.19 -6.26 2.94
N ALA A 149 1.85 -6.44 1.79
CA ALA A 149 2.58 -5.37 1.12
C ALA A 149 2.60 -5.58 -0.39
N ALA A 150 2.67 -4.51 -1.15
CA ALA A 150 2.82 -4.54 -2.60
C ALA A 150 3.95 -3.61 -3.05
N GLU A 151 4.58 -3.95 -4.18
CA GLU A 151 5.53 -3.08 -4.83
C GLU A 151 4.81 -2.13 -5.78
N ALA A 152 5.26 -0.88 -5.80
CA ALA A 152 4.91 0.08 -6.82
C ALA A 152 5.88 -0.04 -8.01
N GLY A 153 5.38 0.29 -9.19
CA GLY A 153 6.13 0.13 -10.43
C GLY A 153 5.24 0.07 -11.68
N GLU A 154 3.93 0.14 -11.51
CA GLU A 154 2.99 0.20 -12.62
C GLU A 154 2.84 1.65 -13.12
N GLU A 155 2.65 1.79 -14.43
CA GLU A 155 2.38 3.09 -15.05
C GLU A 155 0.99 3.59 -14.66
N ARG A 156 0.91 4.87 -14.29
CA ARG A 156 -0.35 5.57 -14.01
C ARG A 156 -0.34 6.96 -14.67
N PRO A 157 -0.59 7.03 -15.99
CA PRO A 157 -0.52 8.29 -16.73
C PRO A 157 -1.49 9.36 -16.21
N ASP A 158 -2.59 8.92 -15.59
CA ASP A 158 -3.54 9.79 -14.89
C ASP A 158 -2.88 10.48 -13.68
N VAL A 159 -2.08 9.76 -12.90
CA VAL A 159 -1.36 10.30 -11.73
C VAL A 159 -0.23 11.21 -12.19
N THR A 160 0.56 10.80 -13.19
CA THR A 160 1.63 11.63 -13.76
C THR A 160 1.10 12.97 -14.27
N ARG A 161 -0.11 12.97 -14.86
CA ARG A 161 -0.73 14.18 -15.43
C ARG A 161 -1.35 15.10 -14.37
N HIS A 162 -2.01 14.54 -13.36
CA HIS A 162 -2.84 15.33 -12.44
C HIS A 162 -2.22 15.53 -11.05
N VAL A 163 -1.27 14.68 -10.66
CA VAL A 163 -0.59 14.78 -9.36
C VAL A 163 0.79 15.40 -9.54
N HIS A 164 1.72 14.71 -10.20
CA HIS A 164 3.07 15.24 -10.44
C HIS A 164 3.78 14.55 -11.61
N PRO A 165 4.44 15.29 -12.53
CA PRO A 165 5.06 14.74 -13.75
C PRO A 165 6.22 13.76 -13.49
N ASN A 166 6.88 13.85 -12.32
CA ASN A 166 7.97 12.93 -11.95
C ASN A 166 7.48 11.58 -11.39
N LEU A 167 6.18 11.42 -11.13
CA LEU A 167 5.60 10.14 -10.71
C LEU A 167 5.33 9.28 -11.95
N THR A 168 6.38 8.67 -12.52
CA THR A 168 6.29 7.92 -13.79
C THR A 168 5.71 6.52 -13.64
N THR A 169 6.02 5.84 -12.54
CA THR A 169 5.52 4.49 -12.23
C THR A 169 5.02 4.38 -10.79
N PRO A 170 4.04 5.21 -10.37
CA PRO A 170 3.57 5.24 -8.98
C PRO A 170 2.51 4.18 -8.69
N GLY A 171 2.04 3.47 -9.73
CA GLY A 171 0.97 2.50 -9.62
C GLY A 171 1.39 1.23 -8.89
N TRP A 172 0.43 0.64 -8.19
CA TRP A 172 0.57 -0.64 -7.52
C TRP A 172 -0.75 -1.41 -7.59
N SER A 173 -0.63 -2.74 -7.55
CA SER A 173 -1.75 -3.67 -7.37
C SER A 173 -1.41 -4.71 -6.30
N ALA A 174 -2.42 -5.19 -5.59
CA ALA A 174 -2.27 -6.18 -4.54
C ALA A 174 -3.43 -7.17 -4.55
N ARG A 175 -3.12 -8.46 -4.40
CA ARG A 175 -4.07 -9.56 -4.20
C ARG A 175 -4.07 -9.95 -2.73
N LEU A 176 -5.16 -9.67 -2.03
CA LEU A 176 -5.29 -9.94 -0.59
C LEU A 176 -6.29 -11.08 -0.35
N ALA A 177 -5.84 -12.19 0.21
CA ALA A 177 -6.73 -13.28 0.57
C ALA A 177 -7.62 -12.86 1.74
N VAL A 178 -8.94 -13.03 1.63
CA VAL A 178 -9.88 -12.69 2.72
C VAL A 178 -9.60 -13.52 3.97
N ALA A 179 -9.20 -14.78 3.82
CA ALA A 179 -8.76 -15.63 4.94
C ALA A 179 -7.56 -15.07 5.72
N HIS A 180 -6.75 -14.20 5.12
CA HIS A 180 -5.58 -13.58 5.77
C HIS A 180 -5.94 -12.28 6.49
N LEU A 181 -7.16 -11.77 6.32
CA LEU A 181 -7.58 -10.51 6.93
C LEU A 181 -8.13 -10.77 8.34
N PRO A 182 -7.63 -10.07 9.37
CA PRO A 182 -8.20 -10.17 10.70
C PRO A 182 -9.66 -9.70 10.70
N ARG A 183 -10.51 -10.40 11.47
CA ARG A 183 -11.87 -9.95 11.76
C ARG A 183 -11.75 -8.95 12.91
N CYS A 184 -11.85 -7.65 12.62
CA CYS A 184 -11.88 -6.66 13.69
C CYS A 184 -13.17 -6.85 14.49
N ASP A 185 -13.07 -6.82 15.81
CA ASP A 185 -14.26 -6.53 16.62
C ASP A 185 -14.80 -5.16 16.18
N ALA A 186 -16.13 -5.02 16.14
CA ALA A 186 -16.80 -3.84 15.59
C ALA A 186 -16.20 -2.51 16.13
N PRO A 187 -16.18 -1.43 15.31
CA PRO A 187 -15.51 -0.17 15.64
C PRO A 187 -16.00 0.49 16.94
#